data_AF-A0A1H6ITC4-F1
#
_entry.id   AF-A0A1H6ITC4-F1
#
_cell.length_a   1.000
_cell.length_b   1.000
_cell.length_c   1.000
_cell.angle_alpha   90.00
_cell.angle_beta   90.00
_cell.angle_gamma   90.00
#
_symmetry.space_group_name_H-M   'P 1'
#
loop_
_entity.id
_entity.type
_entity.pdbx_description
1 polymer ?
#
loop_
_entity_poly.entity_id
_entity_poly.type
_entity_poly.pdbx_seq_one_letter_code
_entity_poly.pdbx_strand_id
1 'polypeptide(L)'
;MAEELGLSKAKAQKMIDVVEFMIKHDDNDKRHWSHYWEYLGNRNVKKYRDTTPDLDNTIATAVKGGAIKDAKDMRKLSDIARIGDKQAKKIMQNISNGTVSIYTGHAQMLESGKLDDVVKKLKKFRDFIIDDTFEKQLKSSKDTYNQSKFEIDKILKRLNKIREKMDDDE
;
A
#
# COMPACT_ATOMS: atom_id res chain seq x y z
N MET A 1 15.00 15.84 -27.29
CA MET A 1 14.23 14.58 -27.38
C MET A 1 13.36 14.26 -26.15
N ALA A 2 13.90 14.07 -24.93
CA ALA A 2 13.04 13.76 -23.75
C ALA A 2 12.24 14.98 -23.21
N GLU A 3 12.89 16.15 -23.11
CA GLU A 3 12.25 17.39 -22.64
C GLU A 3 11.20 17.95 -23.63
N GLU A 4 11.45 17.80 -24.93
CA GLU A 4 10.54 18.19 -26.01
C GLU A 4 9.22 17.39 -26.03
N LEU A 5 9.19 16.23 -25.37
CA LEU A 5 8.01 15.37 -25.21
C LEU A 5 7.32 15.54 -23.84
N GLY A 6 7.75 16.52 -23.03
CA GLY A 6 7.20 16.75 -21.68
C GLY A 6 7.54 15.64 -20.67
N LEU A 7 8.58 14.84 -20.93
CA LEU A 7 9.03 13.76 -20.05
C LEU A 7 10.27 14.18 -19.28
N SER A 8 10.22 14.06 -17.95
CA SER A 8 11.43 14.24 -17.14
C SER A 8 12.44 13.13 -17.42
N LYS A 9 13.74 13.45 -17.33
CA LYS A 9 14.84 12.47 -17.45
C LYS A 9 14.62 11.25 -16.55
N ALA A 10 14.14 11.47 -15.32
CA ALA A 10 13.86 10.39 -14.37
C ALA A 10 12.73 9.46 -14.85
N LYS A 11 11.67 10.03 -15.46
CA LYS A 11 10.56 9.24 -16.02
C LYS A 11 11.02 8.42 -17.22
N ALA A 12 11.83 9.02 -18.11
CA ALA A 12 12.43 8.33 -19.25
C ALA A 12 13.34 7.18 -18.80
N GLN A 13 14.21 7.41 -17.80
CA GLN A 13 15.07 6.36 -17.24
C GLN A 13 14.24 5.19 -16.70
N LYS A 14 13.19 5.46 -15.93
CA LYS A 14 12.31 4.41 -15.42
C LYS A 14 11.64 3.59 -16.53
N MET A 15 11.27 4.22 -17.65
CA MET A 15 10.72 3.50 -18.80
C MET A 15 11.74 2.53 -19.39
N ILE A 16 13.01 2.96 -19.50
CA ILE A 16 14.12 2.12 -19.95
C ILE A 16 14.31 0.96 -18.97
N ASP A 17 14.39 1.24 -17.66
CA ASP A 17 14.60 0.22 -16.63
C ASP A 17 13.51 -0.87 -16.66
N VAL A 18 12.25 -0.50 -16.94
CA VAL A 18 11.14 -1.47 -17.09
C VAL A 18 11.33 -2.34 -18.33
N VAL A 19 11.70 -1.75 -19.46
CA VAL A 19 11.93 -2.51 -20.71
C VAL A 19 13.13 -3.44 -20.56
N GLU A 20 14.22 -2.98 -19.95
CA GLU A 20 15.38 -3.82 -19.66
C GLU A 20 15.02 -4.96 -18.72
N PHE A 21 14.19 -4.72 -17.70
CA PHE A 21 13.67 -5.77 -16.83
C PHE A 21 12.85 -6.81 -17.60
N MET A 22 11.94 -6.37 -18.46
CA MET A 22 11.14 -7.26 -19.31
C MET A 22 12.02 -8.12 -20.22
N ILE A 23 13.01 -7.53 -20.89
CA ILE A 23 13.97 -8.26 -21.73
C ILE A 23 14.78 -9.27 -20.91
N LYS A 24 15.30 -8.85 -19.75
CA LYS A 24 16.10 -9.71 -18.86
C LYS A 24 15.33 -10.96 -18.42
N HIS A 25 14.02 -10.86 -18.26
CA HIS A 25 13.16 -11.96 -17.81
C HIS A 25 12.36 -12.64 -18.93
N ASP A 26 12.71 -12.38 -20.20
CA ASP A 26 12.05 -12.91 -21.39
C ASP A 26 10.52 -12.72 -21.35
N ASP A 27 10.09 -11.49 -21.06
CA ASP A 27 8.68 -11.11 -20.99
C ASP A 27 8.34 -10.12 -22.11
N ASN A 28 7.75 -10.64 -23.18
CA ASN A 28 7.37 -9.84 -24.35
C ASN A 28 5.91 -9.35 -24.28
N ASP A 29 5.16 -9.65 -23.21
CA ASP A 29 3.77 -9.22 -23.07
C ASP A 29 3.70 -7.78 -22.55
N LYS A 30 3.29 -6.87 -23.44
CA LYS A 30 3.13 -5.44 -23.14
C LYS A 30 2.16 -5.18 -21.98
N ARG A 31 1.22 -6.09 -21.69
CA ARG A 31 0.28 -5.96 -20.56
C ARG A 31 0.98 -6.06 -19.20
N HIS A 32 2.15 -6.71 -19.14
CA HIS A 32 2.94 -6.83 -17.93
C HIS A 32 3.75 -5.57 -17.60
N TRP A 33 3.91 -4.64 -18.56
CA TRP A 33 4.66 -3.40 -18.37
C TRP A 33 4.23 -2.61 -17.13
N SER A 34 2.91 -2.48 -16.91
CA SER A 34 2.37 -1.73 -15.78
C SER A 34 2.70 -2.37 -14.42
N HIS A 35 2.83 -3.70 -14.37
CA HIS A 35 3.23 -4.43 -13.18
C HIS A 35 4.68 -4.09 -12.81
N TYR A 36 5.59 -4.18 -13.78
CA TYR A 36 7.00 -3.86 -13.58
C TYR A 36 7.22 -2.36 -13.32
N TRP A 37 6.43 -1.49 -13.93
CA TRP A 37 6.44 -0.06 -13.62
C TRP A 37 6.15 0.22 -12.15
N GLU A 38 5.12 -0.42 -11.57
CA GLU A 38 4.82 -0.28 -10.14
C GLU A 38 5.92 -0.91 -9.27
N TYR A 39 6.38 -2.12 -9.63
CA TYR A 39 7.41 -2.87 -8.91
C TYR A 39 8.74 -2.11 -8.80
N LEU A 40 9.30 -1.67 -9.92
CA LEU A 40 10.59 -0.96 -9.98
C LEU A 40 10.50 0.46 -9.41
N GLY A 41 9.30 1.04 -9.34
CA GLY A 41 9.07 2.40 -8.87
C GLY A 41 9.22 2.60 -7.37
N ASN A 42 9.18 1.54 -6.57
CA ASN A 42 9.15 1.68 -5.12
C ASN A 42 10.56 1.62 -4.49
N ARG A 43 10.96 2.71 -3.83
CA ARG A 43 12.28 2.82 -3.16
C ARG A 43 12.50 1.79 -2.04
N ASN A 44 11.44 1.39 -1.33
CA ASN A 44 11.56 0.39 -0.26
C ASN A 44 11.75 -1.01 -0.85
N VAL A 45 11.04 -1.33 -1.94
CA VAL A 45 11.22 -2.59 -2.67
C VAL A 45 12.62 -2.65 -3.30
N LYS A 46 13.11 -1.54 -3.86
CA LYS A 46 14.47 -1.46 -4.43
C LYS A 46 15.54 -1.98 -3.46
N LYS A 47 15.47 -1.62 -2.17
CA LYS A 47 16.43 -2.11 -1.16
C LYS A 47 16.48 -3.64 -1.08
N TYR A 48 15.32 -4.30 -1.20
CA TYR A 48 15.25 -5.76 -1.22
C TYR A 48 15.74 -6.34 -2.55
N ARG A 49 15.46 -5.69 -3.67
CA ARG A 49 16.00 -6.11 -4.98
C ARG A 49 17.52 -6.10 -5.00
N ASP A 50 18.13 -5.09 -4.37
CA ASP A 50 19.58 -4.94 -4.30
C ASP A 50 20.24 -5.99 -3.37
N THR A 51 19.50 -6.53 -2.38
CA THR A 51 20.03 -7.48 -1.37
C THR A 51 19.57 -8.91 -1.54
N THR A 52 18.54 -9.15 -2.35
CA THR A 52 17.86 -10.44 -2.47
C THR A 52 17.76 -10.81 -3.96
N PRO A 53 18.73 -11.61 -4.47
CA PRO A 53 18.88 -11.86 -5.90
C PRO A 53 17.66 -12.47 -6.60
N ASP A 54 16.88 -13.29 -5.87
CA ASP A 54 15.79 -14.06 -6.45
C ASP A 54 14.47 -13.30 -6.55
N LEU A 55 14.34 -12.15 -5.89
CA LEU A 55 13.07 -11.43 -5.81
C LEU A 55 12.58 -11.01 -7.20
N ASP A 56 13.48 -10.52 -8.04
CA ASP A 56 13.17 -10.13 -9.42
C ASP A 56 12.66 -11.33 -10.24
N ASN A 57 13.32 -12.49 -10.12
CA ASN A 57 12.93 -13.72 -10.82
C ASN A 57 11.56 -14.22 -10.36
N THR A 58 11.29 -14.20 -9.06
CA THR A 58 10.00 -14.66 -8.51
C THR A 58 8.87 -13.73 -8.93
N ILE A 59 9.08 -12.41 -8.87
CA ILE A 59 8.07 -11.44 -9.30
C ILE A 59 7.80 -11.56 -10.80
N ALA A 60 8.83 -11.69 -11.64
CA ALA A 60 8.65 -11.90 -13.07
C ALA A 60 7.87 -13.20 -13.37
N THR A 61 8.20 -14.29 -12.68
CA THR A 61 7.46 -15.56 -12.80
C THR A 61 5.99 -15.41 -12.38
N ALA A 62 5.72 -14.71 -11.27
CA ALA A 62 4.38 -14.49 -10.76
C ALA A 62 3.52 -13.61 -11.69
N VAL A 63 4.12 -12.59 -12.31
CA VAL A 63 3.45 -11.75 -13.32
C VAL A 63 3.13 -12.57 -14.57
N LYS A 64 4.12 -13.26 -15.14
CA LYS A 64 3.94 -14.10 -16.34
C LYS A 64 2.90 -15.21 -16.14
N GLY A 65 2.87 -15.80 -14.94
CA GLY A 65 1.90 -16.83 -14.58
C GLY A 65 0.50 -16.29 -14.21
N GLY A 66 0.29 -14.97 -14.24
CA GLY A 66 -0.99 -14.35 -13.87
C GLY A 66 -1.33 -14.46 -12.37
N ALA A 67 -0.36 -14.82 -11.52
CA ALA A 67 -0.55 -14.90 -10.08
C ALA A 67 -0.73 -13.51 -9.46
N ILE A 68 -0.16 -12.47 -10.08
CA ILE A 68 -0.40 -11.06 -9.74
C ILE A 68 -1.38 -10.51 -10.77
N LYS A 69 -2.61 -10.23 -10.31
CA LYS A 69 -3.75 -9.96 -11.21
C LYS A 69 -3.70 -8.58 -11.84
N ASP A 70 -3.38 -7.57 -11.03
CA ASP A 70 -3.36 -6.17 -11.45
C ASP A 70 -2.05 -5.50 -11.02
N ALA A 71 -1.58 -4.54 -11.81
CA ALA A 71 -0.41 -3.73 -11.46
C ALA A 71 -0.52 -3.06 -10.08
N LYS A 72 -1.72 -2.61 -9.69
CA LYS A 72 -1.98 -2.02 -8.36
C LYS A 72 -1.69 -2.98 -7.21
N ASP A 73 -1.74 -4.29 -7.44
CA ASP A 73 -1.46 -5.29 -6.40
C ASP A 73 0.03 -5.34 -6.03
N MET A 74 0.93 -4.82 -6.87
CA MET A 74 2.35 -4.62 -6.51
C MET A 74 2.53 -3.69 -5.30
N ARG A 75 1.52 -2.86 -4.99
CA ARG A 75 1.52 -2.02 -3.78
C ARG A 75 1.50 -2.86 -2.51
N LYS A 76 0.99 -4.10 -2.54
CA LYS A 76 1.05 -5.04 -1.41
C LYS A 76 2.49 -5.38 -1.03
N LEU A 77 3.34 -5.63 -2.02
CA LEU A 77 4.77 -5.84 -1.80
C LEU A 77 5.44 -4.58 -1.24
N SER A 78 5.08 -3.41 -1.78
CA SER A 78 5.56 -2.12 -1.32
C SER A 78 5.21 -1.83 0.14
N ASP A 79 4.00 -2.19 0.54
CA ASP A 79 3.47 -2.06 1.89
C ASP A 79 4.28 -2.89 2.90
N ILE A 80 4.58 -4.16 2.57
CA ILE A 80 5.43 -5.04 3.39
C ILE A 80 6.85 -4.45 3.47
N ALA A 81 7.43 -4.09 2.32
CA ALA A 81 8.80 -3.57 2.25
C ALA A 81 9.00 -2.29 3.07
N ARG A 82 7.96 -1.44 3.16
CA ARG A 82 7.98 -0.19 3.94
C ARG A 82 8.14 -0.43 5.44
N ILE A 83 7.60 -1.51 6.00
CA ILE A 83 7.63 -1.79 7.44
C ILE A 83 9.05 -2.12 7.89
N GLY A 84 9.74 -2.99 7.15
CA GLY A 84 11.19 -3.20 7.30
C GLY A 84 11.66 -3.84 8.61
N ASP A 85 10.76 -4.28 9.49
CA ASP A 85 11.10 -4.97 10.73
C ASP A 85 11.48 -6.46 10.49
N LYS A 86 11.79 -7.20 11.57
CA LYS A 86 12.20 -8.61 11.46
C LYS A 86 11.14 -9.49 10.78
N GLN A 87 9.87 -9.25 11.04
CA GLN A 87 8.78 -10.03 10.46
C GLN A 87 8.58 -9.69 8.98
N ALA A 88 8.56 -8.40 8.64
CA ALA A 88 8.47 -7.94 7.26
C ALA A 88 9.64 -8.46 6.41
N LYS A 89 10.87 -8.43 6.95
CA LYS A 89 12.05 -9.02 6.28
C LYS A 89 11.88 -10.52 6.02
N LYS A 90 11.40 -11.28 7.01
CA LYS A 90 11.12 -12.72 6.86
C LYS A 90 10.07 -12.98 5.78
N ILE A 91 8.99 -12.20 5.75
CA ILE A 91 7.94 -12.33 4.74
C ILE A 91 8.47 -11.97 3.35
N MET A 92 9.24 -10.88 3.21
CA MET A 92 9.89 -10.51 1.96
C MET A 92 10.83 -11.61 1.45
N GLN A 93 11.58 -12.26 2.34
CA GLN A 93 12.43 -13.40 2.00
C GLN A 93 11.61 -14.60 1.53
N ASN A 94 10.51 -14.93 2.22
CA ASN A 94 9.61 -16.01 1.82
C ASN A 94 8.96 -15.74 0.45
N ILE A 95 8.61 -14.48 0.17
CA ILE A 95 8.13 -14.04 -1.14
C ILE A 95 9.22 -14.22 -2.18
N SER A 96 10.45 -13.77 -1.90
CA SER A 96 11.59 -13.92 -2.80
C SER A 96 11.94 -15.37 -3.10
N ASN A 97 11.64 -16.30 -2.19
CA ASN A 97 11.88 -17.72 -2.39
C ASN A 97 10.70 -18.42 -3.09
N GLY A 98 9.63 -17.68 -3.43
CA GLY A 98 8.41 -18.24 -4.02
C GLY A 98 7.52 -19.04 -3.06
N THR A 99 7.87 -19.11 -1.77
CA THR A 99 7.12 -19.90 -0.76
C THR A 99 5.83 -19.20 -0.29
N VAL A 100 5.77 -17.88 -0.42
CA VAL A 100 4.63 -17.05 -0.01
C VAL A 100 4.28 -16.09 -1.13
N SER A 101 2.99 -15.98 -1.48
CA SER A 101 2.55 -14.99 -2.47
C SER A 101 2.54 -13.57 -1.89
N ILE A 102 2.56 -12.54 -2.74
CA ILE A 102 2.43 -11.14 -2.27
C ILE A 102 1.11 -10.89 -1.53
N TYR A 103 0.05 -11.65 -1.84
CA TYR A 103 -1.25 -11.53 -1.19
C TYR A 103 -1.22 -12.16 0.21
N THR A 104 -0.67 -13.36 0.32
CA THR A 104 -0.52 -14.06 1.61
C THR A 104 0.41 -13.28 2.53
N GLY A 105 1.54 -12.79 2.04
CA GLY A 105 2.47 -11.98 2.83
C GLY A 105 1.84 -10.67 3.31
N HIS A 106 0.99 -10.04 2.49
CA HIS A 106 0.27 -8.82 2.87
C HIS A 106 -0.80 -9.10 3.93
N ALA A 107 -1.56 -10.20 3.79
CA ALA A 107 -2.52 -10.63 4.78
C ALA A 107 -1.86 -10.90 6.14
N GLN A 108 -0.72 -11.60 6.17
CA GLN A 108 0.04 -11.83 7.41
C GLN A 108 0.49 -10.51 8.08
N MET A 109 0.85 -9.51 7.28
CA MET A 109 1.22 -8.20 7.81
C MET A 109 0.00 -7.41 8.31
N LEU A 110 -1.18 -7.59 7.70
CA LEU A 110 -2.45 -7.02 8.19
C LEU A 110 -2.86 -7.65 9.51
N GLU A 111 -2.84 -8.98 9.61
CA GLU A 111 -3.17 -9.74 10.82
C GLU A 111 -2.25 -9.37 11.99
N SER A 112 -0.99 -9.04 11.72
CA SER A 112 -0.06 -8.55 12.74
C SER A 112 -0.34 -7.11 13.22
N GLY A 113 -1.31 -6.41 12.63
CA GLY A 113 -1.62 -5.01 12.90
C GLY A 113 -0.61 -4.00 12.35
N LYS A 114 0.47 -4.45 11.71
CA LYS A 114 1.59 -3.59 11.30
C LYS A 114 1.34 -2.78 10.02
N LEU A 115 0.39 -3.22 9.20
CA LEU A 115 -0.06 -2.46 8.03
C LEU A 115 -1.13 -1.42 8.36
N ASP A 116 -1.89 -1.68 9.42
CA ASP A 116 -2.82 -0.73 9.96
C ASP A 116 -2.10 0.20 10.92
N ASP A 117 -1.75 1.37 10.41
CA ASP A 117 -1.40 2.50 11.27
C ASP A 117 -2.71 3.07 11.86
N VAL A 118 -3.39 2.25 12.68
CA VAL A 118 -4.65 2.59 13.37
C VAL A 118 -4.48 3.90 14.12
N VAL A 119 -3.32 4.07 14.76
CA VAL A 119 -2.95 5.30 15.46
C VAL A 119 -2.90 6.49 14.50
N LYS A 120 -2.28 6.38 13.32
CA LYS A 120 -2.30 7.45 12.32
C LYS A 120 -3.68 7.72 11.73
N LYS A 121 -4.50 6.69 11.55
CA LYS A 121 -5.91 6.86 11.12
C LYS A 121 -6.71 7.61 12.18
N LEU A 122 -6.56 7.25 13.46
CA LEU A 122 -7.18 7.94 14.59
C LEU A 122 -6.66 9.38 14.72
N LYS A 123 -5.36 9.61 14.52
CA LYS A 123 -4.79 10.97 14.49
C LYS A 123 -5.39 11.81 13.38
N LYS A 124 -5.48 11.29 12.15
CA LYS A 124 -6.12 12.00 11.04
C LYS A 124 -7.59 12.29 11.31
N PHE A 125 -8.32 11.35 11.91
CA PHE A 125 -9.71 11.56 12.31
C PHE A 125 -9.81 12.67 13.36
N ARG A 126 -8.95 12.65 14.39
CA ARG A 126 -8.84 13.72 15.39
C ARG A 126 -8.54 15.08 14.74
N ASP A 127 -7.55 15.13 13.85
CA ASP A 127 -7.13 16.36 13.20
C ASP A 127 -8.24 16.92 12.29
N PHE A 128 -9.07 16.06 11.69
CA PHE A 128 -10.26 16.46 10.94
C PHE A 128 -11.36 17.06 11.83
N ILE A 129 -11.63 16.48 13.01
CA ILE A 129 -12.72 16.96 13.88
C ILE A 129 -12.39 18.23 14.67
N ILE A 130 -11.10 18.54 14.86
CA ILE A 130 -10.66 19.79 15.52
C ILE A 130 -10.55 20.96 14.54
N ASP A 131 -10.78 20.74 13.25
CA ASP A 131 -10.73 21.79 12.24
C ASP A 131 -11.92 22.77 12.40
N ASP A 132 -11.65 24.07 12.48
CA ASP A 132 -12.68 25.10 12.69
C ASP A 132 -13.75 25.13 11.58
N THR A 133 -13.43 24.65 10.38
CA THR A 133 -14.39 24.56 9.27
C THR A 133 -15.33 23.38 9.44
N PHE A 134 -14.90 22.32 10.13
CA PHE A 134 -15.70 21.14 10.40
C PHE A 134 -16.96 21.51 11.19
N GLU A 135 -16.82 22.20 12.32
CA GLU A 135 -17.97 22.60 13.15
C GLU A 135 -18.96 23.50 12.39
N LYS A 136 -18.43 24.41 11.56
CA LYS A 136 -19.25 25.30 10.71
C LYS A 136 -20.04 24.49 9.68
N GLN A 137 -19.45 23.48 9.06
CA GLN A 137 -20.12 22.62 8.08
C GLN A 137 -21.24 21.80 8.72
N LEU A 138 -21.04 21.27 9.94
CA LEU A 138 -22.07 20.54 10.67
C LEU A 138 -23.31 21.41 10.95
N LYS A 139 -23.11 22.72 11.14
CA LYS A 139 -24.17 23.70 11.47
C LYS A 139 -24.68 24.49 10.25
N SER A 140 -24.32 24.08 9.04
CA SER A 140 -24.62 24.81 7.79
C SER A 140 -26.12 24.96 7.49
N SER A 141 -26.94 24.00 7.92
CA SER A 141 -28.39 24.07 7.84
C SER A 141 -29.03 23.25 8.97
N LYS A 142 -30.33 23.46 9.22
CA LYS A 142 -31.07 22.69 10.24
C LYS A 142 -31.14 21.20 9.89
N ASP A 143 -31.28 20.87 8.61
CA ASP A 143 -31.30 19.49 8.14
C ASP A 143 -29.92 18.84 8.28
N THR A 144 -28.87 19.52 7.79
CA THR A 144 -27.47 19.08 7.93
C THR A 144 -27.10 18.87 9.38
N TYR A 145 -27.52 19.76 10.28
CA TYR A 145 -27.26 19.64 11.72
C TYR A 145 -27.88 18.38 12.32
N ASN A 146 -29.15 18.10 12.02
CA ASN A 146 -29.83 16.93 12.56
C ASN A 146 -29.21 15.63 12.05
N GLN A 147 -28.89 15.55 10.76
CA GLN A 147 -28.23 14.39 10.15
C GLN A 147 -26.81 14.22 10.73
N SER A 148 -26.05 15.31 10.83
CA SER A 148 -24.72 15.32 11.42
C SER A 148 -24.74 14.85 12.86
N LYS A 149 -25.67 15.35 13.67
CA LYS A 149 -25.85 14.92 15.06
C LYS A 149 -26.13 13.43 15.17
N PHE A 150 -27.03 12.91 14.34
CA PHE A 150 -27.35 11.49 14.33
C PHE A 150 -26.15 10.60 13.97
N GLU A 151 -25.35 10.99 12.98
CA GLU A 151 -24.14 10.25 12.61
C GLU A 151 -23.04 10.37 13.68
N ILE A 152 -22.87 11.54 14.31
CA ILE A 152 -21.95 11.71 15.45
C ILE A 152 -22.35 10.79 16.61
N ASP A 153 -23.64 10.71 16.95
CA ASP A 153 -24.12 9.85 18.02
C ASP A 153 -23.83 8.36 17.75
N LYS A 154 -23.93 7.91 16.50
CA LYS A 154 -23.53 6.54 16.10
C LYS A 154 -22.03 6.31 16.27
N ILE A 155 -21.20 7.27 15.85
CA ILE A 155 -19.74 7.19 15.99
C ILE A 155 -19.36 7.09 17.47
N LEU A 156 -19.92 7.97 18.32
CA LEU A 156 -19.68 7.97 19.77
C LEU A 156 -20.06 6.64 20.41
N LYS A 157 -21.25 6.11 20.11
CA LYS A 157 -21.69 4.78 20.59
C LYS A 157 -20.70 3.68 20.22
N ARG A 158 -20.19 3.69 18.99
CA ARG A 158 -19.24 2.67 18.53
C ARG A 158 -17.88 2.81 19.22
N LEU A 159 -17.36 4.03 19.36
CA LEU A 159 -16.08 4.29 20.02
C LEU A 159 -16.12 3.91 21.50
N ASN A 160 -17.20 4.25 22.21
CA ASN A 160 -17.38 3.86 23.61
C ASN A 160 -17.39 2.34 23.78
N LYS A 161 -18.14 1.61 22.94
CA LYS A 161 -18.17 0.15 22.96
C LYS A 161 -16.81 -0.49 22.64
N ILE A 162 -15.99 0.15 21.81
CA ILE A 162 -14.62 -0.32 21.53
C ILE A 162 -13.76 -0.11 22.78
N ARG A 163 -13.87 1.05 23.43
CA ARG A 163 -13.12 1.38 24.64
C ARG A 163 -13.45 0.44 25.80
N GLU A 164 -14.73 0.20 26.06
CA GLU A 164 -15.18 -0.74 27.11
C GLU A 164 -14.53 -2.12 26.94
N LYS A 165 -14.49 -2.64 25.70
CA LYS A 165 -13.82 -3.92 25.41
C LYS A 165 -12.32 -3.90 25.63
N MET A 166 -11.66 -2.76 25.38
CA MET A 166 -10.22 -2.64 25.61
C MET A 166 -9.90 -2.58 27.10
N ASP A 167 -10.76 -1.95 27.89
CA ASP A 167 -10.63 -1.87 29.35
C ASP A 167 -10.93 -3.24 30.02
N ASP A 168 -11.73 -4.11 29.37
CA ASP A 168 -12.02 -5.48 29.83
C ASP A 168 -10.90 -6.51 29.50
N ASP A 169 -10.01 -6.18 28.55
CA ASP A 169 -8.93 -7.05 28.06
C ASP A 169 -7.56 -6.78 28.75
N GLU A 170 -7.47 -5.79 29.66
CA GLU A 170 -6.31 -5.48 30.53
C GLU A 170 -6.41 -6.14 31.93
#